data_AF-A0A4Z1DZU9-F1
#
_entry.id   AF-A0A4Z1DZU9-F1
#
_cell.length_a   1.000
_cell.length_b   1.000
_cell.length_c   1.000
_cell.angle_alpha   90.00
_cell.angle_beta   90.00
_cell.angle_gamma   90.00
#
_symmetry.space_group_name_H-M   'P 1'
#
loop_
_entity.id
_entity.type
_entity.pdbx_description
1 polymer ?
#
loop_
_entity_poly.entity_id
_entity_poly.type
_entity_poly.pdbx_seq_one_letter_code
_entity_poly.pdbx_strand_id
1 'polypeptide(L)'
;MGSRGGRASVTTETLAVSSERADGVLVALAVGDALGWPQEDRSQIVGGRAAREVEPAPTFRPWQRYGGTRFANYIDHVDAGTYSDDTQLALAVGRACLRGSDWWAWLTEVELPQWPIYQRGGGGAVLRASRAWAAGRPPWQIGTTAREHAQAESYFKAGGNGVAMRIAPHVLVAVSEGISWGHLARRVISDGLTTHAHPHAILGAVLHARALSRTLTTTGTLEYGTLLEDLLGDRTWTDFDVMHESADRLPAGWHHAADTLPTPHPRDEWNRAVRESLDSLTVADAALQRGPAADDRKTLEAIGCFDRSRSGAGTVAAIAAVYVASRSAVQPTSGLLRTAFLNGADTDTIASMTASLLGALHGTRWLGVLGQQVQDATYISNLARQLTRPLSRAEPAHGRISDSAMRRWTKDLHHLLIDRMPDGRRAEIVQITPLAAKNGAGGARVQLRSIDGQTFYVDKVSRSSSRADLEFEASPAFRSAQRGRRSNEPAMEFSDQPIRQPSAIVHVETRVANLHRSANFYEDLLGLRVGRSEGHFVLENGLRFVQFRSTATGGAPTRGLLVTIAHPDLDGLVRRARDHGNDAVWSERGDSLWLKDPDGNVVRVTTMPTDLRVDRLNP
;
A
#
# COMPACT_ATOMS: atom_id res chain seq x y z
N MET A 1 -47.11 -37.60 33.15
CA MET A 1 -45.83 -37.11 33.73
C MET A 1 -44.68 -37.66 32.89
N GLY A 2 -43.93 -36.77 32.23
CA GLY A 2 -42.53 -36.98 31.85
C GLY A 2 -42.21 -37.73 30.55
N SER A 3 -42.43 -37.11 29.39
CA SER A 3 -41.67 -37.45 28.17
C SER A 3 -40.28 -36.82 28.25
N ARG A 4 -39.22 -37.63 28.21
CA ARG A 4 -37.83 -37.15 28.11
C ARG A 4 -37.53 -36.85 26.64
N GLY A 5 -37.76 -35.60 26.24
CA GLY A 5 -37.23 -35.05 24.99
C GLY A 5 -35.72 -34.86 25.10
N GLY A 6 -34.96 -35.57 24.27
CA GLY A 6 -33.54 -35.30 24.05
C GLY A 6 -33.39 -33.93 23.40
N ARG A 7 -32.81 -32.97 24.13
CA ARG A 7 -32.29 -31.75 23.54
C ARG A 7 -31.05 -32.12 22.72
N ALA A 8 -31.20 -32.20 21.41
CA ALA A 8 -30.08 -32.05 20.51
C ALA A 8 -29.50 -30.65 20.74
N SER A 9 -28.28 -30.59 21.28
CA SER A 9 -27.50 -29.36 21.29
C SER A 9 -27.15 -29.05 19.84
N VAL A 10 -27.84 -28.08 19.26
CA VAL A 10 -27.40 -27.43 18.02
C VAL A 10 -26.16 -26.62 18.41
N THR A 11 -24.99 -27.24 18.30
CA THR A 11 -23.73 -26.53 18.27
C THR A 11 -23.71 -25.74 16.96
N THR A 12 -23.88 -24.43 17.06
CA THR A 12 -23.60 -23.48 15.99
C THR A 12 -22.10 -23.61 15.65
N GLU A 13 -21.74 -24.50 14.73
CA GLU A 13 -20.44 -24.45 14.08
C GLU A 13 -20.40 -23.14 13.28
N THR A 14 -19.81 -22.11 13.88
CA THR A 14 -19.41 -20.92 13.14
C THR A 14 -18.45 -21.39 12.05
N LEU A 15 -18.91 -21.39 10.79
CA LEU A 15 -18.10 -21.71 9.62
C LEU A 15 -16.95 -20.69 9.56
N ALA A 16 -15.81 -21.04 10.15
CA ALA A 16 -14.62 -20.20 10.09
C ALA A 16 -14.18 -20.08 8.62
N VAL A 17 -13.98 -18.84 8.15
CA VAL A 17 -13.38 -18.61 6.82
C VAL A 17 -12.05 -19.35 6.78
N SER A 18 -11.88 -20.24 5.81
CA SER A 18 -10.58 -20.90 5.67
C SER A 18 -9.55 -19.84 5.30
N SER A 19 -8.38 -19.90 5.95
CA SER A 19 -7.29 -18.95 5.67
C SER A 19 -6.90 -18.92 4.18
N GLU A 20 -7.08 -20.03 3.46
CA GLU A 20 -6.87 -20.12 2.00
C GLU A 20 -7.86 -19.25 1.21
N ARG A 21 -9.14 -19.19 1.59
CA ARG A 21 -10.14 -18.35 0.92
C ARG A 21 -9.92 -16.88 1.25
N ALA A 22 -9.53 -16.55 2.48
CA ALA A 22 -9.17 -15.19 2.85
C ALA A 22 -7.92 -14.69 2.11
N ASP A 23 -6.87 -15.52 2.02
CA ASP A 23 -5.71 -15.25 1.18
C ASP A 23 -6.15 -15.03 -0.28
N GLY A 24 -7.02 -15.91 -0.78
CA GLY A 24 -7.61 -15.83 -2.11
C GLY A 24 -8.23 -14.47 -2.38
N VAL A 25 -9.02 -13.94 -1.45
CA VAL A 25 -9.66 -12.61 -1.57
C VAL A 25 -8.62 -11.52 -1.78
N LEU A 26 -7.68 -11.33 -0.86
CA LEU A 26 -6.78 -10.16 -0.91
C LEU A 26 -5.67 -10.30 -1.96
N VAL A 27 -5.14 -11.50 -2.16
CA VAL A 27 -4.10 -11.72 -3.20
C VAL A 27 -4.72 -11.61 -4.58
N ALA A 28 -5.91 -12.19 -4.82
CA ALA A 28 -6.56 -12.08 -6.12
C ALA A 28 -6.99 -10.64 -6.42
N LEU A 29 -7.47 -9.90 -5.41
CA LEU A 29 -7.74 -8.45 -5.52
C LEU A 29 -6.50 -7.71 -6.05
N ALA A 30 -5.34 -7.92 -5.42
CA ALA A 30 -4.10 -7.28 -5.84
C ALA A 30 -3.63 -7.71 -7.23
N VAL A 31 -3.82 -8.99 -7.60
CA VAL A 31 -3.51 -9.49 -8.94
C VAL A 31 -4.41 -8.83 -9.98
N GLY A 32 -5.71 -8.71 -9.70
CA GLY A 32 -6.69 -8.07 -10.58
C GLY A 32 -6.35 -6.61 -10.84
N ASP A 33 -6.09 -5.87 -9.77
CA ASP A 33 -5.60 -4.49 -9.81
C ASP A 33 -4.32 -4.40 -10.67
N ALA A 34 -3.24 -5.09 -10.28
CA ALA A 34 -1.94 -4.98 -10.95
C ALA A 34 -1.98 -5.39 -12.44
N LEU A 35 -2.87 -6.30 -12.83
CA LEU A 35 -3.05 -6.73 -14.22
C LEU A 35 -3.91 -5.75 -15.02
N GLY A 36 -4.94 -5.16 -14.39
CA GLY A 36 -5.89 -4.24 -15.02
C GLY A 36 -5.39 -2.80 -15.11
N TRP A 37 -4.55 -2.36 -14.17
CA TRP A 37 -4.12 -0.96 -14.07
C TRP A 37 -3.40 -0.40 -15.31
N PRO A 38 -2.52 -1.15 -16.00
CA PRO A 38 -1.92 -0.66 -17.25
C PRO A 38 -2.96 -0.38 -18.34
N GLN A 39 -4.11 -1.05 -18.30
CA GLN A 39 -5.16 -1.01 -19.33
C GLN A 39 -6.21 0.06 -19.06
N GLU A 40 -6.21 0.65 -17.88
CA GLU A 40 -7.21 1.62 -17.46
C GLU A 40 -7.04 2.92 -18.24
N ASP A 41 -8.14 3.58 -18.61
CA ASP A 41 -8.12 4.82 -19.39
C ASP A 41 -7.38 5.95 -18.65
N ARG A 42 -7.42 5.97 -17.32
CA ARG A 42 -6.79 7.01 -16.49
C ARG A 42 -5.43 6.63 -15.93
N SER A 43 -4.88 5.46 -16.31
CA SER A 43 -3.58 4.94 -15.90
C SER A 43 -2.39 5.89 -16.17
N GLN A 44 -2.59 6.87 -17.06
CA GLN A 44 -1.58 7.78 -17.57
C GLN A 44 -0.45 7.07 -18.33
N ILE A 45 -0.73 5.89 -18.91
CA ILE A 45 0.26 5.12 -19.68
C ILE A 45 0.90 5.97 -20.80
N VAL A 46 2.22 5.90 -20.88
CA VAL A 46 3.00 6.49 -21.97
C VAL A 46 2.70 5.70 -23.25
N GLY A 47 2.35 6.41 -24.33
CA GLY A 47 1.92 5.80 -25.60
C GLY A 47 0.40 5.69 -25.76
N GLY A 48 -0.39 6.02 -24.73
CA GLY A 48 -1.84 6.17 -24.85
C GLY A 48 -2.55 4.87 -25.24
N ARG A 49 -3.53 4.94 -26.14
CA ARG A 49 -4.37 3.78 -26.54
C ARG A 49 -3.54 2.64 -27.14
N ALA A 50 -2.57 2.94 -28.02
CA ALA A 50 -1.73 1.94 -28.65
C ALA A 50 -0.93 1.12 -27.62
N ALA A 51 -0.50 1.73 -26.51
CA ALA A 51 0.20 1.02 -25.44
C ALA A 51 -0.71 0.07 -24.63
N ARG A 52 -2.04 0.26 -24.68
CA ARG A 52 -3.05 -0.58 -24.01
C ARG A 52 -3.54 -1.75 -24.87
N GLU A 53 -3.40 -1.63 -26.20
CA GLU A 53 -3.80 -2.67 -27.15
C GLU A 53 -2.79 -3.82 -27.12
N VAL A 54 -2.90 -4.64 -26.08
CA VAL A 54 -2.13 -5.87 -25.91
C VAL A 54 -3.05 -7.08 -25.79
N GLU A 55 -2.56 -8.21 -26.26
CA GLU A 55 -3.28 -9.48 -26.14
C GLU A 55 -3.49 -9.86 -24.67
N PRO A 56 -4.71 -10.24 -24.26
CA PRO A 56 -4.99 -10.70 -22.91
C PRO A 56 -4.15 -11.92 -22.54
N ALA A 57 -3.36 -11.81 -21.49
CA ALA A 57 -2.52 -12.89 -20.99
C ALA A 57 -2.39 -12.84 -19.46
N PRO A 58 -2.28 -14.00 -18.78
CA PRO A 58 -2.12 -14.07 -17.33
C PRO A 58 -0.66 -13.82 -16.93
N THR A 59 -0.12 -12.69 -17.38
CA THR A 59 1.28 -12.29 -17.15
C THR A 59 1.34 -10.79 -16.92
N PHE A 60 2.05 -10.37 -15.87
CA PHE A 60 2.32 -8.96 -15.65
C PHE A 60 3.32 -8.41 -16.67
N ARG A 61 3.21 -7.12 -16.98
CA ARG A 61 4.17 -6.40 -17.82
C ARG A 61 4.69 -5.16 -17.10
N PRO A 62 5.98 -4.81 -17.23
CA PRO A 62 6.43 -3.49 -16.86
C PRO A 62 5.87 -2.47 -17.86
N TRP A 63 5.64 -1.25 -17.40
CA TRP A 63 5.12 -0.17 -18.23
C TRP A 63 5.58 1.19 -17.71
N GLN A 64 5.30 2.24 -18.48
CA GLN A 64 5.64 3.61 -18.11
C GLN A 64 4.37 4.44 -18.05
N ARG A 65 4.31 5.36 -17.09
CA ARG A 65 3.21 6.32 -16.97
C ARG A 65 3.70 7.73 -16.73
N TYR A 66 2.87 8.71 -17.06
CA TYR A 66 3.09 10.09 -16.63
C TYR A 66 2.71 10.23 -15.16
N GLY A 67 3.71 10.50 -14.32
CA GLY A 67 3.54 10.78 -12.89
C GLY A 67 3.77 12.26 -12.56
N GLY A 68 3.46 12.62 -11.31
CA GLY A 68 3.73 13.94 -10.77
C GLY A 68 2.54 14.89 -10.76
N THR A 69 2.84 16.18 -10.61
CA THR A 69 1.82 17.24 -10.57
C THR A 69 1.80 18.00 -11.89
N ARG A 70 0.72 18.72 -12.20
CA ARG A 70 0.62 19.60 -13.38
C ARG A 70 1.87 20.48 -13.62
N PHE A 71 2.58 20.84 -12.55
CA PHE A 71 3.75 21.72 -12.60
C PHE A 71 5.10 20.98 -12.57
N ALA A 72 5.10 19.67 -12.34
CA ALA A 72 6.28 18.82 -12.25
C ALA A 72 5.91 17.39 -12.64
N ASN A 73 5.80 17.15 -13.94
CA ASN A 73 5.54 15.83 -14.51
C ASN A 73 6.85 15.09 -14.76
N TYR A 74 6.87 13.79 -14.49
CA TYR A 74 7.99 12.88 -14.76
C TYR A 74 7.49 11.57 -15.38
N ILE A 75 8.41 10.80 -15.94
CA ILE A 75 8.13 9.43 -16.37
C ILE A 75 8.33 8.50 -15.17
N ASP A 76 7.24 7.85 -14.76
CA ASP A 76 7.20 6.83 -13.73
C ASP A 76 7.32 5.46 -14.40
N HIS A 77 8.40 4.73 -14.09
CA HIS A 77 8.58 3.34 -14.48
C HIS A 77 7.86 2.44 -13.47
N VAL A 78 6.86 1.69 -13.95
CA VAL A 78 6.06 0.78 -13.15
C VAL A 78 6.52 -0.65 -13.42
N ASP A 79 7.04 -1.31 -12.39
CA ASP A 79 7.50 -2.70 -12.49
C ASP A 79 6.32 -3.66 -12.66
N ALA A 80 6.57 -4.80 -13.30
CA ALA A 80 5.58 -5.84 -13.48
C ALA A 80 5.03 -6.31 -12.12
N GLY A 81 3.70 -6.40 -12.00
CA GLY A 81 3.02 -6.85 -10.77
C GLY A 81 2.77 -5.75 -9.74
N THR A 82 3.14 -4.50 -10.03
CA THR A 82 2.81 -3.35 -9.18
C THR A 82 1.31 -3.06 -9.19
N TYR A 83 0.70 -2.95 -8.01
CA TYR A 83 -0.70 -2.59 -7.81
C TYR A 83 -0.94 -1.06 -7.71
N SER A 84 -2.18 -0.62 -7.92
CA SER A 84 -2.66 0.77 -7.90
C SER A 84 -3.17 1.20 -6.51
N ASP A 85 -3.96 2.29 -6.46
CA ASP A 85 -4.62 2.76 -5.26
C ASP A 85 -5.66 1.80 -4.71
N ASP A 86 -6.25 0.95 -5.54
CA ASP A 86 -7.21 -0.09 -5.15
C ASP A 86 -6.65 -0.96 -4.05
N THR A 87 -5.52 -1.62 -4.33
CA THR A 87 -4.84 -2.48 -3.35
C THR A 87 -4.27 -1.66 -2.21
N GLN A 88 -3.72 -0.46 -2.46
CA GLN A 88 -3.19 0.39 -1.38
C GLN A 88 -4.25 0.72 -0.34
N LEU A 89 -5.46 1.08 -0.77
CA LEU A 89 -6.58 1.41 0.09
C LEU A 89 -7.20 0.18 0.73
N ALA A 90 -7.29 -0.96 0.02
CA ALA A 90 -7.69 -2.22 0.63
C ALA A 90 -6.72 -2.64 1.76
N LEU A 91 -5.41 -2.49 1.56
CA LEU A 91 -4.40 -2.74 2.58
C LEU A 91 -4.51 -1.77 3.77
N ALA A 92 -4.81 -0.50 3.50
CA ALA A 92 -5.05 0.52 4.52
C ALA A 92 -6.29 0.18 5.39
N VAL A 93 -7.40 -0.19 4.76
CA VAL A 93 -8.60 -0.67 5.46
C VAL A 93 -8.31 -1.95 6.24
N GLY A 94 -7.49 -2.86 5.70
CA GLY A 94 -7.06 -4.06 6.40
C GLY A 94 -6.29 -3.76 7.68
N ARG A 95 -5.29 -2.87 7.62
CA ARG A 95 -4.56 -2.42 8.82
C ARG A 95 -5.48 -1.74 9.84
N ALA A 96 -6.41 -0.91 9.38
CA ALA A 96 -7.43 -0.33 10.26
C ALA A 96 -8.31 -1.40 10.92
N CYS A 97 -8.75 -2.40 10.16
CA CYS A 97 -9.55 -3.50 10.68
C CYS A 97 -8.83 -4.29 11.77
N LEU A 98 -7.50 -4.45 11.71
CA LEU A 98 -6.71 -5.10 12.76
C LEU A 98 -6.78 -4.36 14.12
N ARG A 99 -7.24 -3.10 14.15
CA ARG A 99 -7.46 -2.33 15.38
C ARG A 99 -8.79 -2.63 16.07
N GLY A 100 -9.56 -3.62 15.61
CA GLY A 100 -10.80 -4.03 16.26
C GLY A 100 -11.86 -2.94 16.24
N SER A 101 -12.35 -2.52 17.41
CA SER A 101 -13.35 -1.45 17.54
C SER A 101 -12.83 -0.08 17.11
N ASP A 102 -11.52 0.14 17.17
CA ASP A 102 -10.89 1.44 16.89
C ASP A 102 -10.56 1.64 15.42
N TRP A 103 -11.00 0.71 14.55
CA TRP A 103 -10.73 0.75 13.10
C TRP A 103 -11.12 2.09 12.47
N TRP A 104 -12.22 2.70 12.92
CA TRP A 104 -12.70 3.98 12.39
C TRP A 104 -11.68 5.11 12.64
N ALA A 105 -11.23 5.23 13.90
CA ALA A 105 -10.25 6.21 14.29
C ALA A 105 -8.92 5.95 13.58
N TRP A 106 -8.48 4.70 13.50
CA TRP A 106 -7.25 4.37 12.77
C TRP A 106 -7.33 4.72 11.28
N LEU A 107 -8.45 4.41 10.62
CA LEU A 107 -8.66 4.72 9.22
C LEU A 107 -8.63 6.22 8.96
N THR A 108 -9.35 7.00 9.78
CA THR A 108 -9.53 8.44 9.58
C THR A 108 -8.38 9.29 10.12
N GLU A 109 -7.65 8.82 11.13
CA GLU A 109 -6.60 9.59 11.79
C GLU A 109 -5.19 9.16 11.42
N VAL A 110 -5.02 7.99 10.81
CA VAL A 110 -3.71 7.43 10.45
C VAL A 110 -3.64 7.08 8.96
N GLU A 111 -4.46 6.13 8.52
CA GLU A 111 -4.33 5.54 7.19
C GLU A 111 -4.67 6.52 6.06
N LEU A 112 -5.85 7.16 6.11
CA LEU A 112 -6.26 8.13 5.10
C LEU A 112 -5.35 9.38 5.11
N PRO A 113 -4.99 9.99 6.25
CA PRO A 113 -4.02 11.09 6.27
C PRO A 113 -2.64 10.76 5.68
N GLN A 114 -2.14 9.54 5.89
CA GLN A 114 -0.85 9.10 5.37
C GLN A 114 -0.92 8.75 3.87
N TRP A 115 -1.99 8.13 3.40
CA TRP A 115 -2.07 7.58 2.04
C TRP A 115 -1.63 8.53 0.91
N PRO A 116 -1.95 9.85 0.90
CA PRO A 116 -1.53 10.77 -0.14
C PRO A 116 -0.02 10.86 -0.43
N ILE A 117 0.85 10.49 0.51
CA ILE A 117 2.31 10.54 0.29
C ILE A 117 2.85 9.39 -0.56
N TYR A 118 2.15 8.26 -0.60
CA TYR A 118 2.57 7.06 -1.34
C TYR A 118 1.56 6.59 -2.39
N GLN A 119 0.44 7.32 -2.53
CA GLN A 119 -0.64 7.00 -3.46
C GLN A 119 -0.11 6.81 -4.90
N ARG A 120 -0.68 5.84 -5.63
CA ARG A 120 -0.44 5.70 -7.06
C ARG A 120 -1.73 5.34 -7.80
N GLY A 121 -2.28 6.30 -8.54
CA GLY A 121 -3.59 6.13 -9.20
C GLY A 121 -4.74 6.84 -8.49
N GLY A 122 -4.46 7.36 -7.29
CA GLY A 122 -5.43 7.90 -6.36
C GLY A 122 -6.54 8.78 -6.94
N GLY A 123 -7.77 8.30 -6.81
CA GLY A 123 -8.98 9.05 -7.17
C GLY A 123 -9.09 10.40 -6.45
N GLY A 124 -9.54 11.43 -7.18
CA GLY A 124 -9.61 12.81 -6.66
C GLY A 124 -10.51 12.98 -5.43
N ALA A 125 -11.57 12.17 -5.29
CA ALA A 125 -12.45 12.19 -4.12
C ALA A 125 -11.74 11.70 -2.86
N VAL A 126 -11.10 10.52 -2.92
CA VAL A 126 -10.34 9.95 -1.80
C VAL A 126 -9.19 10.87 -1.40
N LEU A 127 -8.47 11.46 -2.36
CA LEU A 127 -7.39 12.41 -2.07
C LEU A 127 -7.88 13.68 -1.35
N ARG A 128 -9.03 14.23 -1.74
CA ARG A 128 -9.62 15.39 -1.06
C ARG A 128 -10.05 15.04 0.36
N ALA A 129 -10.71 13.90 0.55
CA ALA A 129 -11.12 13.43 1.86
C ALA A 129 -9.93 13.14 2.78
N SER A 130 -8.91 12.46 2.27
CA SER A 130 -7.64 12.16 2.98
C SER A 130 -6.95 13.43 3.47
N ARG A 131 -6.91 14.49 2.63
CA ARG A 131 -6.36 15.79 3.02
C ARG A 131 -7.22 16.53 4.04
N ALA A 132 -8.54 16.38 3.99
CA ALA A 132 -9.43 16.95 5.01
C ALA A 132 -9.13 16.31 6.38
N TRP A 133 -9.03 14.97 6.41
CA TRP A 133 -8.67 14.22 7.60
C TRP A 133 -7.28 14.58 8.14
N ALA A 134 -6.27 14.73 7.28
CA ALA A 134 -4.94 15.19 7.66
C ALA A 134 -4.94 16.61 8.24
N ALA A 135 -5.87 17.47 7.79
CA ALA A 135 -6.12 18.79 8.37
C ALA A 135 -6.97 18.74 9.66
N GLY A 136 -7.33 17.54 10.13
CA GLY A 136 -8.04 17.32 11.38
C GLY A 136 -9.54 17.56 11.31
N ARG A 137 -10.13 17.62 10.10
CA ARG A 137 -11.56 17.87 9.88
C ARG A 137 -12.19 16.80 8.99
N PRO A 138 -13.48 16.47 9.19
CA PRO A 138 -14.17 15.56 8.28
C PRO A 138 -14.43 16.20 6.90
N PRO A 139 -14.58 15.40 5.83
CA PRO A 139 -14.80 15.89 4.47
C PRO A 139 -16.09 16.71 4.28
N TRP A 140 -17.10 16.44 5.11
CA TRP A 140 -18.40 17.13 5.07
C TRP A 140 -18.43 18.43 5.87
N GLN A 141 -17.35 18.80 6.58
CA GLN A 141 -17.34 20.04 7.34
C GLN A 141 -17.49 21.25 6.41
N ILE A 142 -18.57 22.00 6.60
CA ILE A 142 -18.80 23.27 5.93
C ILE A 142 -17.94 24.34 6.61
N GLY A 143 -17.00 24.90 5.86
CA GLY A 143 -16.18 26.02 6.32
C GLY A 143 -16.81 27.38 5.98
N THR A 144 -16.12 28.46 6.35
CA THR A 144 -16.58 29.83 6.11
C THR A 144 -16.20 30.35 4.73
N THR A 145 -15.28 29.68 4.05
CA THR A 145 -14.82 30.09 2.71
C THR A 145 -15.57 29.37 1.59
N ALA A 146 -15.74 30.04 0.45
CA ALA A 146 -16.32 29.42 -0.75
C ALA A 146 -15.58 28.14 -1.18
N ARG A 147 -14.26 28.07 -0.96
CA ARG A 147 -13.44 26.90 -1.27
C ARG A 147 -13.75 25.71 -0.36
N GLU A 148 -14.03 25.93 0.92
CA GLU A 148 -14.41 24.87 1.86
C GLU A 148 -15.82 24.37 1.56
N HIS A 149 -16.73 25.30 1.24
CA HIS A 149 -18.08 24.94 0.80
C HIS A 149 -18.05 24.05 -0.45
N ALA A 150 -17.29 24.44 -1.48
CA ALA A 150 -17.13 23.64 -2.70
C ALA A 150 -16.47 22.27 -2.45
N GLN A 151 -15.60 22.15 -1.43
CA GLN A 151 -15.01 20.86 -1.04
C GLN A 151 -16.05 19.93 -0.42
N ALA A 152 -16.86 20.43 0.51
CA ALA A 152 -17.93 19.67 1.13
C ALA A 152 -18.98 19.24 0.07
N GLU A 153 -19.36 20.15 -0.82
CA GLU A 153 -20.25 19.84 -1.96
C GLU A 153 -19.67 18.76 -2.87
N SER A 154 -18.36 18.84 -3.18
CA SER A 154 -17.67 17.82 -3.99
C SER A 154 -17.62 16.43 -3.33
N TYR A 155 -17.74 16.36 -2.00
CA TYR A 155 -17.79 15.10 -1.25
C TYR A 155 -19.18 14.43 -1.38
N PHE A 156 -20.27 15.22 -1.34
CA PHE A 156 -21.62 14.72 -1.60
C PHE A 156 -21.85 14.32 -3.06
N LYS A 157 -21.09 14.90 -4.00
CA LYS A 157 -21.11 14.53 -5.43
C LYS A 157 -20.16 13.36 -5.78
N ALA A 158 -19.43 12.81 -4.82
CA ALA A 158 -18.44 11.76 -5.09
C ALA A 158 -19.10 10.38 -5.21
N GLY A 159 -19.54 10.01 -6.43
CA GLY A 159 -20.17 8.70 -6.75
C GLY A 159 -19.21 7.57 -7.14
N GLY A 160 -17.90 7.80 -7.01
CA GLY A 160 -16.86 6.87 -7.49
C GLY A 160 -16.81 5.52 -6.79
N ASN A 161 -16.18 4.53 -7.44
CA ASN A 161 -15.92 3.17 -6.94
C ASN A 161 -14.86 3.09 -5.83
N GLY A 162 -14.26 4.22 -5.44
CA GLY A 162 -13.22 4.33 -4.41
C GLY A 162 -13.53 3.59 -3.10
N VAL A 163 -14.80 3.46 -2.73
CA VAL A 163 -15.24 2.70 -1.55
C VAL A 163 -15.32 1.20 -1.86
N ALA A 164 -15.93 0.83 -2.99
CA ALA A 164 -16.19 -0.56 -3.35
C ALA A 164 -14.90 -1.36 -3.56
N MET A 165 -13.84 -0.72 -4.05
CA MET A 165 -12.54 -1.37 -4.29
C MET A 165 -11.79 -1.77 -3.00
N ARG A 166 -12.11 -1.15 -1.85
CA ARG A 166 -11.32 -1.30 -0.60
C ARG A 166 -12.02 -2.03 0.55
N ILE A 167 -13.27 -2.46 0.40
CA ILE A 167 -14.08 -2.99 1.52
C ILE A 167 -13.84 -4.46 1.88
N ALA A 168 -13.06 -5.20 1.08
CA ALA A 168 -12.84 -6.63 1.28
C ALA A 168 -12.37 -7.00 2.72
N PRO A 169 -11.48 -6.22 3.38
CA PRO A 169 -11.07 -6.52 4.75
C PRO A 169 -12.20 -6.46 5.77
N HIS A 170 -13.19 -5.57 5.61
CA HIS A 170 -14.37 -5.54 6.48
C HIS A 170 -15.18 -6.82 6.39
N VAL A 171 -15.28 -7.38 5.18
CA VAL A 171 -15.99 -8.64 4.94
C VAL A 171 -15.24 -9.80 5.58
N LEU A 172 -13.91 -9.86 5.44
CA LEU A 172 -13.09 -10.90 6.06
C LEU A 172 -13.25 -10.92 7.58
N VAL A 173 -13.15 -9.76 8.24
CA VAL A 173 -13.39 -9.64 9.68
C VAL A 173 -14.81 -10.05 10.02
N ALA A 174 -15.81 -9.56 9.27
CA ALA A 174 -17.21 -9.84 9.58
C ALA A 174 -17.54 -11.32 9.50
N VAL A 175 -17.10 -12.02 8.44
CA VAL A 175 -17.35 -13.46 8.33
C VAL A 175 -16.55 -14.23 9.38
N SER A 176 -15.30 -13.84 9.65
CA SER A 176 -14.46 -14.51 10.66
C SER A 176 -14.99 -14.37 12.10
N GLU A 177 -15.54 -13.21 12.47
CA GLU A 177 -16.09 -12.95 13.80
C GLU A 177 -17.59 -13.28 13.90
N GLY A 178 -18.22 -13.76 12.82
CA GLY A 178 -19.66 -14.04 12.79
C GLY A 178 -20.53 -12.78 12.92
N ILE A 179 -20.05 -11.64 12.45
CA ILE A 179 -20.78 -10.37 12.44
C ILE A 179 -21.97 -10.48 11.48
N SER A 180 -23.16 -10.12 11.96
CA SER A 180 -24.37 -10.15 11.14
C SER A 180 -24.30 -9.17 9.95
N TRP A 181 -25.05 -9.49 8.89
CA TRP A 181 -25.13 -8.65 7.70
C TRP A 181 -25.43 -7.18 8.02
N GLY A 182 -26.42 -6.91 8.89
CA GLY A 182 -26.78 -5.53 9.25
C GLY A 182 -25.67 -4.77 9.97
N HIS A 183 -24.75 -5.45 10.67
CA HIS A 183 -23.58 -4.80 11.26
C HIS A 183 -22.45 -4.62 10.23
N LEU A 184 -22.22 -5.59 9.35
CA LEU A 184 -21.28 -5.46 8.22
C LEU A 184 -21.69 -4.31 7.30
N ALA A 185 -22.97 -4.21 6.93
CA ALA A 185 -23.50 -3.14 6.09
C ALA A 185 -23.24 -1.75 6.72
N ARG A 186 -23.55 -1.57 8.01
CA ARG A 186 -23.23 -0.33 8.73
C ARG A 186 -21.73 -0.03 8.73
N ARG A 187 -20.88 -1.05 8.94
CA ARG A 187 -19.41 -0.89 8.93
C ARG A 187 -18.90 -0.42 7.56
N VAL A 188 -19.39 -1.03 6.48
CA VAL A 188 -19.06 -0.67 5.08
C VAL A 188 -19.57 0.72 4.72
N ILE A 189 -20.78 1.08 5.15
CA ILE A 189 -21.35 2.41 4.91
C ILE A 189 -20.53 3.46 5.66
N SER A 190 -20.23 3.23 6.94
CA SER A 190 -19.35 4.12 7.71
C SER A 190 -18.03 4.31 6.96
N ASP A 191 -17.30 3.24 6.60
CA ASP A 191 -16.06 3.35 5.82
C ASP A 191 -16.26 4.20 4.56
N GLY A 192 -17.34 3.96 3.81
CA GLY A 192 -17.67 4.76 2.64
C GLY A 192 -17.78 6.25 2.92
N LEU A 193 -18.52 6.61 3.96
CA LEU A 193 -18.70 8.00 4.40
C LEU A 193 -17.40 8.67 4.85
N THR A 194 -16.30 7.94 5.10
CA THR A 194 -14.98 8.58 5.30
C THR A 194 -14.50 9.35 4.08
N THR A 195 -14.97 9.02 2.87
CA THR A 195 -14.45 9.58 1.61
C THR A 195 -15.51 9.96 0.57
N HIS A 196 -16.69 9.33 0.61
CA HIS A 196 -17.77 9.51 -0.36
C HIS A 196 -19.12 9.56 0.38
N ALA A 197 -19.95 10.58 0.10
CA ALA A 197 -21.34 10.60 0.58
C ALA A 197 -22.38 10.21 -0.50
N HIS A 198 -21.96 10.13 -1.77
CA HIS A 198 -22.90 9.86 -2.85
C HIS A 198 -23.39 8.41 -2.82
N PRO A 199 -24.70 8.15 -2.94
CA PRO A 199 -25.26 6.81 -2.83
C PRO A 199 -24.71 5.77 -3.82
N HIS A 200 -24.37 6.12 -5.06
CA HIS A 200 -23.69 5.18 -5.98
C HIS A 200 -22.35 4.62 -5.44
N ALA A 201 -21.58 5.42 -4.71
CA ALA A 201 -20.33 4.94 -4.12
C ALA A 201 -20.62 3.95 -2.96
N ILE A 202 -21.56 4.33 -2.10
CA ILE A 202 -21.94 3.56 -0.91
C ILE A 202 -22.62 2.25 -1.29
N LEU A 203 -23.62 2.29 -2.18
CA LEU A 203 -24.34 1.10 -2.64
C LEU A 203 -23.42 0.15 -3.40
N GLY A 204 -22.51 0.66 -4.23
CA GLY A 204 -21.49 -0.18 -4.87
C GLY A 204 -20.67 -0.99 -3.86
N ALA A 205 -20.25 -0.34 -2.77
CA ALA A 205 -19.52 -1.00 -1.70
C ALA A 205 -20.38 -2.02 -0.94
N VAL A 206 -21.64 -1.69 -0.64
CA VAL A 206 -22.58 -2.62 0.02
C VAL A 206 -22.86 -3.84 -0.87
N LEU A 207 -23.07 -3.65 -2.18
CA LEU A 207 -23.28 -4.73 -3.15
C LEU A 207 -22.06 -5.64 -3.24
N HIS A 208 -20.85 -5.07 -3.37
CA HIS A 208 -19.62 -5.85 -3.39
C HIS A 208 -19.42 -6.62 -2.08
N ALA A 209 -19.62 -5.95 -0.93
CA ALA A 209 -19.50 -6.58 0.38
C ALA A 209 -20.51 -7.72 0.58
N ARG A 210 -21.75 -7.55 0.09
CA ARG A 210 -22.79 -8.59 0.12
C ARG A 210 -22.38 -9.79 -0.71
N ALA A 211 -21.99 -9.58 -1.96
CA ALA A 211 -21.55 -10.64 -2.85
C ALA A 211 -20.34 -11.39 -2.28
N LEU A 212 -19.36 -10.69 -1.73
CA LEU A 212 -18.16 -11.28 -1.14
C LEU A 212 -18.49 -12.06 0.15
N SER A 213 -19.36 -11.50 1.02
CA SER A 213 -19.82 -12.17 2.24
C SER A 213 -20.59 -13.45 1.93
N ARG A 214 -21.50 -13.40 0.96
CA ARG A 214 -22.23 -14.58 0.46
C ARG A 214 -21.28 -15.62 -0.09
N THR A 215 -20.36 -15.20 -0.95
CA THR A 215 -19.34 -16.09 -1.52
C THR A 215 -18.54 -16.82 -0.43
N LEU A 216 -18.01 -16.09 0.56
CA LEU A 216 -17.20 -16.66 1.65
C LEU A 216 -17.98 -17.57 2.60
N THR A 217 -19.28 -17.35 2.76
CA THR A 217 -20.14 -18.15 3.65
C THR A 217 -20.78 -19.35 2.97
N THR A 218 -20.79 -19.41 1.63
CA THR A 218 -21.26 -20.58 0.89
C THR A 218 -20.35 -21.79 1.14
N THR A 219 -20.97 -22.90 1.54
CA THR A 219 -20.36 -24.22 1.65
C THR A 219 -20.60 -25.00 0.35
N GLY A 220 -19.54 -25.47 -0.30
CA GLY A 220 -19.61 -26.20 -1.57
C GLY A 220 -19.40 -25.32 -2.81
N THR A 221 -19.85 -25.78 -3.96
CA THR A 221 -19.73 -25.05 -5.24
C THR A 221 -20.78 -23.95 -5.31
N LEU A 222 -20.37 -22.71 -5.58
CA LEU A 222 -21.31 -21.65 -5.92
C LEU A 222 -21.91 -21.95 -7.29
N GLU A 223 -23.24 -22.08 -7.35
CA GLU A 223 -23.94 -22.33 -8.60
C GLU A 223 -23.90 -21.09 -9.51
N TYR A 224 -24.06 -21.34 -10.80
CA TYR A 224 -24.03 -20.30 -11.81
C TYR A 224 -25.23 -19.36 -11.62
N GLY A 225 -24.97 -18.06 -11.42
CA GLY A 225 -26.01 -17.03 -11.25
C GLY A 225 -26.42 -16.73 -9.82
N THR A 226 -26.06 -17.57 -8.84
CA THR A 226 -26.53 -17.45 -7.45
C THR A 226 -26.22 -16.09 -6.81
N LEU A 227 -25.10 -15.44 -7.13
CA LEU A 227 -24.78 -14.12 -6.56
C LEU A 227 -25.74 -13.03 -7.05
N LEU A 228 -26.18 -13.07 -8.30
CA LEU A 228 -27.15 -12.10 -8.82
C LEU A 228 -28.54 -12.39 -8.28
N GLU A 229 -28.94 -13.66 -8.21
CA GLU A 229 -30.21 -14.08 -7.61
C GLU A 229 -30.29 -13.65 -6.13
N ASP A 230 -29.21 -13.85 -5.37
CA ASP A 230 -29.10 -13.42 -3.97
C ASP A 230 -29.28 -11.90 -3.83
N LEU A 231 -28.65 -11.10 -4.70
CA LEU A 231 -28.74 -9.64 -4.67
C LEU A 231 -30.12 -9.12 -5.11
N LEU A 232 -30.77 -9.78 -6.06
CA LEU A 232 -32.10 -9.43 -6.54
C LEU A 232 -33.21 -9.85 -5.56
N GLY A 233 -33.02 -10.99 -4.90
CA GLY A 233 -33.95 -11.60 -3.95
C GLY A 233 -33.90 -10.97 -2.56
N ASP A 234 -32.70 -10.81 -1.98
CA ASP A 234 -32.52 -10.14 -0.69
C ASP A 234 -32.17 -8.67 -0.88
N ARG A 235 -33.19 -7.81 -0.70
CA ARG A 235 -33.10 -6.36 -0.88
C ARG A 235 -32.77 -5.60 0.40
N THR A 236 -32.29 -6.25 1.46
CA THR A 236 -31.88 -5.56 2.70
C THR A 236 -30.79 -4.50 2.47
N TRP A 237 -30.03 -4.61 1.38
CA TRP A 237 -29.05 -3.59 0.97
C TRP A 237 -29.69 -2.29 0.44
N THR A 238 -30.98 -2.26 0.15
CA THR A 238 -31.69 -1.05 -0.33
C THR A 238 -32.19 -0.16 0.79
N ASP A 239 -32.05 -0.58 2.05
CA ASP A 239 -32.59 0.14 3.20
C ASP A 239 -31.77 1.40 3.50
N PHE A 240 -32.37 2.57 3.24
CA PHE A 240 -31.74 3.86 3.50
C PHE A 240 -31.52 4.10 4.99
N ASP A 241 -32.35 3.53 5.87
CA ASP A 241 -32.27 3.80 7.30
C ASP A 241 -30.95 3.25 7.87
N VAL A 242 -30.38 2.21 7.28
CA VAL A 242 -29.02 1.73 7.61
C VAL A 242 -27.96 2.80 7.30
N MET A 243 -28.10 3.53 6.19
CA MET A 243 -27.20 4.64 5.86
C MET A 243 -27.40 5.81 6.81
N HIS A 244 -28.66 6.17 7.07
CA HIS A 244 -29.02 7.25 7.98
C HIS A 244 -28.46 7.01 9.39
N GLU A 245 -28.71 5.83 9.97
CA GLU A 245 -28.18 5.43 11.28
C GLU A 245 -26.65 5.41 11.31
N SER A 246 -26.00 5.04 10.19
CA SER A 246 -24.54 5.03 10.10
C SER A 246 -23.98 6.46 10.11
N ALA A 247 -24.67 7.40 9.45
CA ALA A 247 -24.33 8.81 9.43
C ALA A 247 -24.52 9.50 10.80
N ASP A 248 -25.58 9.13 11.55
CA ASP A 248 -25.83 9.63 12.91
C ASP A 248 -24.70 9.32 13.90
N ARG A 249 -23.97 8.23 13.65
CA ARG A 249 -22.86 7.77 14.51
C ARG A 249 -21.52 8.41 14.16
N LEU A 250 -21.43 9.14 13.04
CA LEU A 250 -20.21 9.82 12.65
C LEU A 250 -19.97 11.05 13.52
N PRO A 251 -18.73 11.59 13.57
CA PRO A 251 -18.48 12.88 14.21
C PRO A 251 -19.47 13.94 13.72
N ALA A 252 -19.93 14.78 14.64
CA ALA A 252 -21.07 15.68 14.43
C ALA A 252 -20.96 16.51 13.13
N GLY A 253 -22.10 16.73 12.47
CA GLY A 253 -22.25 17.67 11.36
C GLY A 253 -22.46 17.06 9.96
N TRP A 254 -22.56 15.73 9.82
CA TRP A 254 -22.85 15.12 8.51
C TRP A 254 -24.25 15.46 8.02
N HIS A 255 -25.29 15.23 8.84
CA HIS A 255 -26.69 15.57 8.49
C HIS A 255 -26.87 17.05 8.24
N HIS A 256 -26.32 17.88 9.13
CA HIS A 256 -26.32 19.34 8.95
C HIS A 256 -25.72 19.74 7.59
N ALA A 257 -24.60 19.12 7.19
CA ALA A 257 -23.98 19.41 5.90
C ALA A 257 -24.85 18.95 4.72
N ALA A 258 -25.47 17.78 4.82
CA ALA A 258 -26.38 17.25 3.82
C ALA A 258 -27.62 18.14 3.62
N ASP A 259 -28.15 18.72 4.70
CA ASP A 259 -29.33 19.59 4.68
C ASP A 259 -29.02 21.02 4.23
N THR A 260 -27.78 21.48 4.43
CA THR A 260 -27.37 22.87 4.16
C THR A 260 -26.84 23.07 2.75
N LEU A 261 -26.14 22.08 2.20
CA LEU A 261 -25.51 22.21 0.88
C LEU A 261 -26.55 22.15 -0.24
N PRO A 262 -26.33 22.83 -1.37
CA PRO A 262 -27.19 22.78 -2.55
C PRO A 262 -27.00 21.47 -3.32
N THR A 263 -27.15 20.34 -2.64
CA THR A 263 -27.07 18.99 -3.19
C THR A 263 -28.43 18.30 -3.08
N PRO A 264 -28.77 17.39 -4.01
CA PRO A 264 -29.98 16.59 -3.87
C PRO A 264 -30.02 15.87 -2.52
N HIS A 265 -31.23 15.72 -1.97
CA HIS A 265 -31.41 15.13 -0.65
C HIS A 265 -30.90 13.66 -0.65
N PRO A 266 -30.13 13.22 0.37
CA PRO A 266 -29.50 11.90 0.37
C PRO A 266 -30.47 10.74 0.16
N ARG A 267 -31.68 10.82 0.70
CA ARG A 267 -32.72 9.78 0.53
C ARG A 267 -33.20 9.67 -0.91
N ASP A 268 -33.35 10.78 -1.63
CA ASP A 268 -33.82 10.77 -3.02
C ASP A 268 -32.76 10.20 -3.94
N GLU A 269 -31.51 10.60 -3.71
CA GLU A 269 -30.33 10.07 -4.38
C GLU A 269 -30.14 8.58 -4.13
N TRP A 270 -30.38 8.14 -2.89
CA TRP A 270 -30.33 6.73 -2.54
C TRP A 270 -31.37 5.93 -3.30
N ASN A 271 -32.62 6.40 -3.29
CA ASN A 271 -33.71 5.75 -4.02
C ASN A 271 -33.43 5.69 -5.53
N ARG A 272 -32.81 6.74 -6.10
CA ARG A 272 -32.38 6.74 -7.50
C ARG A 272 -31.31 5.67 -7.75
N ALA A 273 -30.24 5.69 -6.96
CA ALA A 273 -29.14 4.74 -7.12
C ALA A 273 -29.57 3.29 -6.90
N VAL A 274 -30.53 3.03 -5.99
CA VAL A 274 -31.16 1.71 -5.82
C VAL A 274 -31.89 1.27 -7.08
N ARG A 275 -32.75 2.13 -7.67
CA ARG A 275 -33.47 1.78 -8.91
C ARG A 275 -32.52 1.44 -10.05
N GLU A 276 -31.52 2.30 -10.29
CA GLU A 276 -30.52 2.08 -11.34
C GLU A 276 -29.69 0.82 -11.12
N SER A 277 -29.40 0.48 -9.86
CA SER A 277 -28.70 -0.75 -9.49
C SER A 277 -29.55 -1.99 -9.74
N LEU A 278 -30.85 -1.95 -9.41
CA LEU A 278 -31.79 -3.03 -9.69
C LEU A 278 -31.97 -3.26 -11.20
N ASP A 279 -32.06 -2.20 -11.99
CA ASP A 279 -32.12 -2.28 -13.45
C ASP A 279 -30.85 -2.95 -14.00
N SER A 280 -29.68 -2.54 -13.53
CA SER A 280 -28.39 -3.09 -13.95
C SER A 280 -28.20 -4.56 -13.51
N LEU A 281 -28.64 -4.92 -12.31
CA LEU A 281 -28.65 -6.32 -11.83
C LEU A 281 -29.59 -7.18 -12.68
N THR A 282 -30.75 -6.65 -13.08
CA THR A 282 -31.70 -7.34 -13.95
C THR A 282 -31.12 -7.58 -15.35
N VAL A 283 -30.41 -6.59 -15.90
CA VAL A 283 -29.66 -6.73 -17.16
C VAL A 283 -28.60 -7.83 -17.05
N ALA A 284 -27.84 -7.85 -15.95
CA ALA A 284 -26.81 -8.85 -15.70
C ALA A 284 -27.41 -10.27 -15.57
N ASP A 285 -28.50 -10.41 -14.82
CA ASP A 285 -29.21 -11.68 -14.64
C ASP A 285 -29.76 -12.22 -15.97
N ALA A 286 -30.48 -11.38 -16.72
CA ALA A 286 -31.00 -11.75 -18.04
C ALA A 286 -29.89 -12.12 -19.05
N ALA A 287 -28.68 -11.59 -18.88
CA ALA A 287 -27.52 -12.03 -19.65
C ALA A 287 -27.00 -13.40 -19.18
N LEU A 288 -26.92 -13.66 -17.87
CA LEU A 288 -26.52 -14.98 -17.37
C LEU A 288 -27.49 -16.08 -17.82
N GLN A 289 -28.81 -15.84 -17.79
CA GLN A 289 -29.83 -16.81 -18.21
C GLN A 289 -29.72 -17.19 -19.70
N ARG A 290 -29.10 -16.34 -20.54
CA ARG A 290 -28.78 -16.66 -21.95
C ARG A 290 -27.55 -17.56 -22.11
N GLY A 291 -26.79 -17.80 -21.03
CA GLY A 291 -25.67 -18.73 -21.00
C GLY A 291 -24.57 -18.42 -22.02
N PRO A 292 -24.08 -19.40 -22.80
CA PRO A 292 -23.06 -19.19 -23.83
C PRO A 292 -23.44 -18.20 -24.94
N ALA A 293 -24.73 -17.95 -25.17
CA ALA A 293 -25.19 -17.02 -26.20
C ALA A 293 -25.16 -15.54 -25.76
N ALA A 294 -24.81 -15.26 -24.50
CA ALA A 294 -24.69 -13.91 -24.00
C ALA A 294 -23.50 -13.17 -24.62
N ASP A 295 -23.73 -11.91 -24.99
CA ASP A 295 -22.68 -10.98 -25.39
C ASP A 295 -22.25 -10.17 -24.16
N ASP A 296 -21.14 -10.59 -23.55
CA ASP A 296 -20.63 -9.96 -22.32
C ASP A 296 -20.34 -8.47 -22.55
N ARG A 297 -19.83 -8.09 -23.72
CA ARG A 297 -19.50 -6.69 -24.01
C ARG A 297 -20.75 -5.83 -24.06
N LYS A 298 -21.81 -6.28 -24.75
CA LYS A 298 -23.10 -5.57 -24.75
C LYS A 298 -23.72 -5.50 -23.37
N THR A 299 -23.56 -6.55 -22.56
CA THR A 299 -24.08 -6.58 -21.19
C THR A 299 -23.36 -5.56 -20.32
N LEU A 300 -22.03 -5.53 -20.37
CA LEU A 300 -21.21 -4.57 -19.63
C LEU A 300 -21.43 -3.13 -20.11
N GLU A 301 -21.72 -2.93 -21.40
CA GLU A 301 -22.14 -1.65 -21.96
C GLU A 301 -23.48 -1.18 -21.38
N ALA A 302 -24.47 -2.08 -21.32
CA ALA A 302 -25.78 -1.79 -20.74
C ALA A 302 -25.71 -1.49 -19.22
N ILE A 303 -24.81 -2.16 -18.49
CA ILE A 303 -24.49 -1.84 -17.08
C ILE A 303 -23.83 -0.46 -16.95
N GLY A 304 -23.18 0.05 -18.01
CA GLY A 304 -22.57 1.38 -18.04
C GLY A 304 -21.04 1.40 -17.94
N CYS A 305 -20.36 0.25 -18.12
CA CYS A 305 -18.89 0.15 -17.95
C CYS A 305 -18.09 1.04 -18.91
N PHE A 306 -18.66 1.39 -20.06
CA PHE A 306 -17.99 2.20 -21.10
C PHE A 306 -18.51 3.64 -21.19
N ASP A 307 -19.47 4.02 -20.33
CA ASP A 307 -20.00 5.37 -20.29
C ASP A 307 -19.07 6.26 -19.46
N ARG A 308 -18.44 7.27 -20.07
CA ARG A 308 -17.48 8.15 -19.36
C ARG A 308 -18.05 8.87 -18.14
N SER A 309 -19.37 9.05 -18.08
CA SER A 309 -20.06 9.69 -16.95
C SER A 309 -20.38 8.72 -15.81
N ARG A 310 -20.43 7.41 -16.07
CA ARG A 310 -20.88 6.38 -15.13
C ARG A 310 -19.87 5.25 -14.88
N SER A 311 -18.90 5.04 -15.76
CA SER A 311 -17.91 3.95 -15.72
C SER A 311 -17.14 3.86 -14.41
N GLY A 312 -16.82 5.00 -13.80
CA GLY A 312 -16.16 5.06 -12.50
C GLY A 312 -17.11 4.97 -11.30
N ALA A 313 -18.42 4.79 -11.49
CA ALA A 313 -19.39 4.74 -10.39
C ALA A 313 -19.28 3.42 -9.61
N GLY A 314 -19.45 3.49 -8.29
CA GLY A 314 -19.33 2.31 -7.42
C GLY A 314 -20.30 1.19 -7.77
N THR A 315 -21.57 1.51 -8.06
CA THR A 315 -22.59 0.53 -8.45
C THR A 315 -22.25 -0.16 -9.78
N VAL A 316 -21.76 0.58 -10.77
CA VAL A 316 -21.35 0.03 -12.07
C VAL A 316 -20.21 -0.97 -11.89
N ALA A 317 -19.15 -0.59 -11.18
CA ALA A 317 -18.01 -1.47 -10.94
C ALA A 317 -18.40 -2.74 -10.16
N ALA A 318 -19.23 -2.59 -9.12
CA ALA A 318 -19.69 -3.73 -8.32
C ALA A 318 -20.55 -4.71 -9.10
N ILE A 319 -21.55 -4.21 -9.85
CA ILE A 319 -22.46 -5.07 -10.61
C ILE A 319 -21.73 -5.75 -11.77
N ALA A 320 -20.84 -5.03 -12.47
CA ALA A 320 -19.98 -5.61 -13.48
C ALA A 320 -19.09 -6.72 -12.91
N ALA A 321 -18.50 -6.49 -11.74
CA ALA A 321 -17.64 -7.46 -11.09
C ALA A 321 -18.39 -8.73 -10.69
N VAL A 322 -19.59 -8.59 -10.11
CA VAL A 322 -20.47 -9.71 -9.74
C VAL A 322 -20.94 -10.46 -10.97
N TYR A 323 -21.32 -9.77 -12.04
CA TYR A 323 -21.72 -10.39 -13.30
C TYR A 323 -20.59 -11.26 -13.87
N VAL A 324 -19.39 -10.71 -14.03
CA VAL A 324 -18.28 -11.46 -14.61
C VAL A 324 -17.82 -12.59 -13.70
N ALA A 325 -17.74 -12.37 -12.38
CA ALA A 325 -17.40 -13.43 -11.43
C ALA A 325 -18.41 -14.59 -11.51
N SER A 326 -19.71 -14.29 -11.57
CA SER A 326 -20.76 -15.30 -11.75
C SER A 326 -20.63 -16.02 -13.09
N ARG A 327 -20.35 -15.28 -14.17
CA ARG A 327 -20.18 -15.84 -15.52
C ARG A 327 -18.99 -16.78 -15.65
N SER A 328 -17.93 -16.53 -14.87
CA SER A 328 -16.62 -17.18 -14.92
C SER A 328 -16.31 -18.02 -13.68
N ALA A 329 -17.32 -18.33 -12.85
CA ALA A 329 -17.12 -19.03 -11.59
C ALA A 329 -16.37 -20.36 -11.73
N VAL A 330 -16.52 -21.08 -12.84
CA VAL A 330 -15.79 -22.34 -13.11
C VAL A 330 -14.45 -22.15 -13.86
N GLN A 331 -14.18 -20.95 -14.38
CA GLN A 331 -12.98 -20.59 -15.13
C GLN A 331 -12.44 -19.23 -14.66
N PRO A 332 -11.91 -19.13 -13.43
CA PRO A 332 -11.61 -17.85 -12.79
C PRO A 332 -10.57 -17.03 -13.57
N THR A 333 -9.59 -17.67 -14.19
CA THR A 333 -8.61 -16.99 -15.05
C THR A 333 -9.27 -16.27 -16.24
N SER A 334 -10.32 -16.84 -16.83
CA SER A 334 -11.05 -16.17 -17.92
C SER A 334 -11.78 -14.92 -17.43
N GLY A 335 -12.37 -14.97 -16.24
CA GLY A 335 -13.00 -13.83 -15.60
C GLY A 335 -12.03 -12.68 -15.36
N LEU A 336 -10.87 -13.01 -14.74
CA LEU A 336 -9.79 -12.05 -14.50
C LEU A 336 -9.30 -11.39 -15.79
N LEU A 337 -9.00 -12.17 -16.83
CA LEU A 337 -8.50 -11.61 -18.10
C LEU A 337 -9.56 -10.77 -18.81
N ARG A 338 -10.83 -11.16 -18.73
CA ARG A 338 -11.94 -10.43 -19.36
C ARG A 338 -12.10 -9.04 -18.77
N THR A 339 -11.93 -8.88 -17.46
CA THR A 339 -12.06 -7.58 -16.79
C THR A 339 -10.78 -6.77 -16.83
N ALA A 340 -9.61 -7.39 -16.65
CA ALA A 340 -8.32 -6.70 -16.68
C ALA A 340 -7.99 -6.08 -18.06
N PHE A 341 -8.52 -6.66 -19.14
CA PHE A 341 -8.31 -6.18 -20.51
C PHE A 341 -9.59 -5.59 -21.13
N LEU A 342 -10.55 -5.14 -20.30
CA LEU A 342 -11.82 -4.59 -20.74
C LEU A 342 -11.67 -3.15 -21.27
N ASN A 343 -11.33 -3.01 -22.56
CA ASN A 343 -11.05 -1.71 -23.18
C ASN A 343 -12.18 -0.67 -22.98
N GLY A 344 -11.81 0.49 -22.46
CA GLY A 344 -12.69 1.64 -22.22
C GLY A 344 -13.44 1.60 -20.90
N ALA A 345 -13.08 0.68 -20.00
CA ALA A 345 -13.63 0.57 -18.66
C ALA A 345 -12.58 0.92 -17.58
N ASP A 346 -13.04 0.93 -16.32
CA ASP A 346 -12.22 1.03 -15.12
C ASP A 346 -11.64 -0.36 -14.79
N THR A 347 -10.60 -0.74 -15.54
CA THR A 347 -10.14 -2.14 -15.65
C THR A 347 -9.45 -2.67 -14.39
N ASP A 348 -8.64 -1.88 -13.70
CA ASP A 348 -8.07 -2.26 -12.41
C ASP A 348 -9.16 -2.50 -11.39
N THR A 349 -10.11 -1.57 -11.23
CA THR A 349 -11.16 -1.72 -10.22
C THR A 349 -12.06 -2.92 -10.48
N ILE A 350 -12.56 -3.06 -11.71
CA ILE A 350 -13.46 -4.17 -12.03
C ILE A 350 -12.69 -5.51 -11.94
N ALA A 351 -11.44 -5.57 -12.39
CA ALA A 351 -10.63 -6.79 -12.29
C ALA A 351 -10.30 -7.15 -10.85
N SER A 352 -9.92 -6.17 -10.03
CA SER A 352 -9.67 -6.28 -8.59
C SER A 352 -10.89 -6.87 -7.86
N MET A 353 -12.08 -6.30 -8.08
CA MET A 353 -13.32 -6.77 -7.47
C MET A 353 -13.72 -8.17 -7.97
N THR A 354 -13.68 -8.42 -9.29
CA THR A 354 -13.98 -9.75 -9.87
C THR A 354 -13.03 -10.80 -9.33
N ALA A 355 -11.73 -10.51 -9.30
CA ALA A 355 -10.72 -11.44 -8.81
C ALA A 355 -10.90 -11.70 -7.31
N SER A 356 -11.29 -10.72 -6.50
CA SER A 356 -11.57 -10.93 -5.07
C SER A 356 -12.74 -11.90 -4.84
N LEU A 357 -13.80 -11.83 -5.66
CA LEU A 357 -14.93 -12.78 -5.63
C LEU A 357 -14.49 -14.18 -6.07
N LEU A 358 -13.71 -14.28 -7.14
CA LEU A 358 -13.18 -15.57 -7.62
C LEU A 358 -12.16 -16.17 -6.63
N GLY A 359 -11.35 -15.34 -5.97
CA GLY A 359 -10.44 -15.73 -4.90
C GLY A 359 -11.18 -16.18 -3.66
N ALA A 360 -12.31 -15.54 -3.32
CA ALA A 360 -13.21 -16.01 -2.29
C ALA A 360 -13.77 -17.40 -2.60
N LEU A 361 -13.95 -17.79 -3.87
CA LEU A 361 -14.41 -19.13 -4.25
C LEU A 361 -13.28 -20.17 -4.24
N HIS A 362 -12.16 -19.83 -4.86
CA HIS A 362 -11.13 -20.81 -5.26
C HIS A 362 -9.82 -20.73 -4.46
N GLY A 363 -9.73 -19.82 -3.50
CA GLY A 363 -8.46 -19.51 -2.83
C GLY A 363 -7.44 -18.91 -3.80
N THR A 364 -6.16 -19.19 -3.57
CA THR A 364 -5.05 -18.61 -4.36
C THR A 364 -4.54 -19.51 -5.49
N ARG A 365 -4.88 -20.81 -5.50
CA ARG A 365 -4.25 -21.80 -6.40
C ARG A 365 -4.39 -21.44 -7.88
N TRP A 366 -5.55 -20.95 -8.28
CA TRP A 366 -5.86 -20.60 -9.67
C TRP A 366 -5.07 -19.38 -10.18
N LEU A 367 -4.48 -18.58 -9.29
CA LEU A 367 -3.65 -17.44 -9.66
C LEU A 367 -2.28 -17.88 -10.20
N GLY A 368 -1.84 -19.11 -9.89
CA GLY A 368 -0.55 -19.64 -10.31
C GLY A 368 0.61 -18.70 -9.99
N VAL A 369 1.41 -18.39 -11.00
CA VAL A 369 2.59 -17.51 -10.87
C VAL A 369 2.21 -16.06 -10.55
N LEU A 370 1.05 -15.58 -11.01
CA LEU A 370 0.60 -14.20 -10.74
C LEU A 370 0.47 -13.93 -9.24
N GLY A 371 -0.06 -14.89 -8.48
CA GLY A 371 -0.21 -14.76 -7.03
C GLY A 371 1.12 -14.65 -6.28
N GLN A 372 2.23 -15.09 -6.88
CA GLN A 372 3.57 -14.99 -6.31
C GLN A 372 4.32 -13.73 -6.78
N GLN A 373 4.01 -13.25 -7.98
CA GLN A 373 4.70 -12.12 -8.62
C GLN A 373 4.05 -10.77 -8.33
N VAL A 374 2.80 -10.74 -7.86
CA VAL A 374 2.15 -9.49 -7.47
C VAL A 374 2.94 -8.82 -6.33
N GLN A 375 3.05 -7.50 -6.39
CA GLN A 375 3.74 -6.72 -5.38
C GLN A 375 3.23 -7.08 -3.98
N ASP A 376 4.16 -7.26 -3.04
CA ASP A 376 3.89 -7.52 -1.63
C ASP A 376 3.04 -8.77 -1.34
N ALA A 377 3.02 -9.77 -2.25
CA ALA A 377 2.22 -11.00 -2.13
C ALA A 377 2.27 -11.68 -0.75
N THR A 378 3.47 -11.76 -0.16
CA THR A 378 3.68 -12.36 1.18
C THR A 378 3.02 -11.51 2.27
N TYR A 379 3.19 -10.18 2.23
CA TYR A 379 2.56 -9.26 3.17
C TYR A 379 1.04 -9.28 3.04
N ILE A 380 0.51 -9.26 1.80
CA ILE A 380 -0.94 -9.33 1.53
C ILE A 380 -1.54 -10.61 2.11
N SER A 381 -0.89 -11.75 1.88
CA SER A 381 -1.30 -13.04 2.45
C SER A 381 -1.26 -13.01 3.99
N ASN A 382 -0.20 -12.48 4.59
CA ASN A 382 -0.10 -12.36 6.04
C ASN A 382 -1.17 -11.45 6.64
N LEU A 383 -1.55 -10.36 5.95
CA LEU A 383 -2.65 -9.50 6.37
C LEU A 383 -3.99 -10.24 6.28
N ALA A 384 -4.24 -10.98 5.19
CA ALA A 384 -5.45 -11.79 5.04
C ALA A 384 -5.61 -12.79 6.20
N ARG A 385 -4.57 -13.55 6.54
CA ARG A 385 -4.57 -14.47 7.68
C ARG A 385 -4.76 -13.79 9.03
N GLN A 386 -4.28 -12.55 9.20
CA GLN A 386 -4.47 -11.80 10.45
C GLN A 386 -5.93 -11.34 10.60
N LEU A 387 -6.58 -10.95 9.51
CA LEU A 387 -7.98 -10.53 9.49
C LEU A 387 -8.96 -11.68 9.77
N THR A 388 -8.52 -12.94 9.65
CA THR A 388 -9.31 -14.13 10.01
C THR A 388 -9.04 -14.65 11.42
N ARG A 389 -8.21 -13.96 12.20
CA ARG A 389 -7.96 -14.31 13.60
C ARG A 389 -8.82 -13.42 14.50
N PRO A 390 -9.19 -13.88 15.71
CA PRO A 390 -9.80 -13.01 16.70
C PRO A 390 -8.94 -11.76 16.89
N LEU A 391 -9.52 -10.59 16.68
CA LEU A 391 -8.79 -9.33 16.77
C LEU A 391 -8.42 -9.05 18.23
N SER A 392 -7.13 -8.84 18.51
CA SER A 392 -6.68 -8.41 19.84
C SER A 392 -7.25 -7.03 20.16
N ARG A 393 -7.79 -6.86 21.36
CA ARG A 393 -8.26 -5.57 21.85
C ARG A 393 -7.08 -4.72 22.33
N ALA A 394 -7.08 -3.46 21.87
CA ALA A 394 -6.27 -2.34 22.32
C ALA A 394 -4.74 -2.48 22.12
N GLU A 395 -4.23 -1.79 21.10
CA GLU A 395 -2.91 -1.18 21.17
C GLU A 395 -3.06 0.28 21.67
N PRO A 396 -2.04 0.88 22.29
CA PRO A 396 -2.13 2.27 22.77
C PRO A 396 -2.53 3.21 21.62
N ALA A 397 -3.29 4.25 21.97
CA ALA A 397 -3.73 5.27 21.04
C ALA A 397 -2.52 5.84 20.26
N HIS A 398 -2.55 5.69 18.94
CA HIS A 398 -1.62 6.40 18.07
C HIS A 398 -2.10 7.84 17.93
N GLY A 399 -1.18 8.80 17.98
CA GLY A 399 -1.53 10.19 17.75
C GLY A 399 -2.03 10.37 16.31
N ARG A 400 -3.06 11.22 16.13
CA ARG A 400 -3.52 11.64 14.80
C ARG A 400 -2.34 12.12 13.94
N ILE A 401 -2.25 11.59 12.73
CA ILE A 401 -1.31 12.07 11.73
C ILE A 401 -1.82 13.41 11.18
N SER A 402 -1.13 14.48 11.56
CA SER A 402 -1.43 15.82 11.08
C SER A 402 -0.67 16.16 9.80
N ASP A 403 -1.23 17.10 9.06
CA ASP A 403 -0.64 17.71 7.88
C ASP A 403 0.77 18.27 8.13
N SER A 404 1.04 18.80 9.32
CA SER A 404 2.36 19.31 9.72
C SER A 404 3.34 18.20 10.06
N ALA A 405 2.88 17.12 10.72
CA ALA A 405 3.68 15.92 10.96
C ALA A 405 4.09 15.26 9.64
N MET A 406 3.16 15.15 8.69
CA MET A 406 3.44 14.62 7.35
C MET A 406 4.47 15.46 6.60
N ARG A 407 4.33 16.79 6.60
CA ARG A 407 5.32 17.69 5.99
C ARG A 407 6.71 17.55 6.62
N ARG A 408 6.78 17.38 7.94
CA ARG A 408 8.04 17.14 8.66
C ARG A 408 8.65 15.81 8.27
N TRP A 409 7.86 14.73 8.31
CA TRP A 409 8.33 13.40 7.95
C TRP A 409 8.84 13.32 6.51
N THR A 410 8.14 13.94 5.55
CA THR A 410 8.61 14.03 4.16
C THR A 410 9.93 14.79 4.05
N LYS A 411 10.12 15.85 4.85
CA LYS A 411 11.39 16.57 4.92
C LYS A 411 12.51 15.70 5.50
N ASP A 412 12.26 14.95 6.57
CA ASP A 412 13.25 14.07 7.19
C ASP A 412 13.63 12.90 6.27
N LEU A 413 12.67 12.38 5.51
CA LEU A 413 12.90 11.42 4.44
C LEU A 413 13.87 11.99 3.38
N HIS A 414 13.78 13.29 3.05
CA HIS A 414 14.73 13.91 2.12
C HIS A 414 16.17 13.92 2.62
N HIS A 415 16.38 13.87 3.93
CA HIS A 415 17.69 13.76 4.55
C HIS A 415 18.14 12.31 4.80
N LEU A 416 17.31 11.33 4.39
CA LEU A 416 17.52 9.89 4.63
C LEU A 416 17.64 9.55 6.12
N LEU A 417 16.96 10.34 6.97
CA LEU A 417 17.02 10.23 8.43
C LEU A 417 15.85 9.42 9.04
N ILE A 418 15.16 8.62 8.23
CA ILE A 418 13.97 7.90 8.70
C ILE A 418 14.25 6.42 8.96
N ASP A 419 13.69 5.91 10.06
CA ASP A 419 13.65 4.48 10.40
C ASP A 419 12.19 3.96 10.53
N ARG A 420 11.20 4.85 10.38
CA ARG A 420 9.77 4.59 10.58
C ARG A 420 8.89 5.35 9.59
N MET A 421 7.75 4.74 9.28
CA MET A 421 6.60 5.35 8.61
C MET A 421 5.82 6.24 9.59
N PRO A 422 4.99 7.18 9.10
CA PRO A 422 4.15 8.04 9.95
C PRO A 422 3.15 7.25 10.83
N ASP A 423 2.71 6.09 10.37
CA ASP A 423 1.89 5.12 11.12
C ASP A 423 2.65 4.38 12.24
N GLY A 424 3.95 4.69 12.43
CA GLY A 424 4.81 4.14 13.47
C GLY A 424 5.54 2.84 13.10
N ARG A 425 5.17 2.19 11.97
CA ARG A 425 5.85 0.98 11.52
C ARG A 425 7.29 1.27 11.16
N ARG A 426 8.21 0.40 11.58
CA ARG A 426 9.61 0.49 11.12
C ARG A 426 9.66 0.29 9.61
N ALA A 427 10.50 1.07 8.94
CA ALA A 427 10.73 0.93 7.51
C ALA A 427 12.19 1.21 7.16
N GLU A 428 12.65 0.57 6.10
CA GLU A 428 13.97 0.77 5.52
C GLU A 428 13.85 1.38 4.12
N ILE A 429 14.87 2.15 3.74
CA ILE A 429 15.01 2.65 2.36
C ILE A 429 15.65 1.53 1.54
N VAL A 430 14.88 0.99 0.59
CA VAL A 430 15.32 -0.09 -0.29
C VAL A 430 16.08 0.46 -1.49
N GLN A 431 15.51 1.50 -2.11
CA GLN A 431 16.02 2.02 -3.37
C GLN A 431 15.67 3.49 -3.53
N ILE A 432 16.56 4.24 -4.17
CA ILE A 432 16.31 5.62 -4.60
C ILE A 432 16.51 5.69 -6.11
N THR A 433 15.45 6.00 -6.84
CA THR A 433 15.44 6.04 -8.31
C THR A 433 15.28 7.47 -8.79
N PRO A 434 16.20 8.01 -9.62
CA PRO A 434 16.02 9.33 -10.22
C PRO A 434 14.77 9.37 -11.11
N LEU A 435 13.99 10.44 -10.99
CA LEU A 435 12.82 10.69 -11.82
C LEU A 435 13.18 11.74 -12.87
N ALA A 436 13.13 11.34 -14.14
CA ALA A 436 13.39 12.24 -15.25
C ALA A 436 12.19 13.17 -15.47
N ALA A 437 12.35 14.45 -15.11
CA ALA A 437 11.34 15.48 -15.38
C ALA A 437 11.57 16.15 -16.74
N LYS A 438 10.49 16.50 -17.44
CA LYS A 438 10.55 17.20 -18.73
C LYS A 438 11.10 18.64 -18.65
N ASN A 439 11.06 19.26 -17.47
CA ASN A 439 11.37 20.68 -17.28
C ASN A 439 12.69 20.95 -16.52
N GLY A 440 13.58 19.95 -16.40
CA GLY A 440 14.86 20.10 -15.67
C GLY A 440 14.75 20.12 -14.14
N ALA A 441 13.54 20.12 -13.58
CA ALA A 441 13.28 19.93 -12.16
C ALA A 441 13.52 18.45 -11.78
N GLY A 442 14.75 18.09 -11.43
CA GLY A 442 15.10 16.74 -11.00
C GLY A 442 14.25 16.25 -9.82
N GLY A 443 13.79 15.00 -9.88
CA GLY A 443 13.10 14.34 -8.78
C GLY A 443 13.75 13.00 -8.44
N ALA A 444 13.35 12.40 -7.33
CA ALA A 444 13.76 11.04 -6.97
C ALA A 444 12.60 10.30 -6.32
N ARG A 445 12.41 9.04 -6.66
CA ARG A 445 11.50 8.14 -5.97
C ARG A 445 12.26 7.40 -4.90
N VAL A 446 11.78 7.46 -3.67
CA VAL A 446 12.27 6.65 -2.57
C VAL A 446 11.33 5.46 -2.38
N GLN A 447 11.86 4.26 -2.56
CA GLN A 447 11.16 3.01 -2.25
C GLN A 447 11.47 2.64 -0.81
N LEU A 448 10.41 2.54 0.00
CA LEU A 448 10.46 2.12 1.39
C LEU A 448 9.88 0.72 1.52
N ARG A 449 10.41 -0.08 2.43
CA ARG A 449 9.82 -1.36 2.83
C ARG A 449 9.60 -1.36 4.33
N SER A 450 8.37 -1.56 4.76
CA SER A 450 8.07 -1.71 6.18
C SER A 450 8.51 -3.09 6.69
N ILE A 451 8.69 -3.20 8.00
CA ILE A 451 9.17 -4.44 8.65
C ILE A 451 8.22 -5.63 8.47
N ASP A 452 6.93 -5.37 8.25
CA ASP A 452 5.91 -6.37 7.93
C ASP A 452 5.91 -6.77 6.44
N GLY A 453 6.69 -6.07 5.61
CA GLY A 453 6.96 -6.44 4.22
C GLY A 453 6.19 -5.65 3.17
N GLN A 454 5.46 -4.58 3.52
CA GLN A 454 4.78 -3.73 2.55
C GLN A 454 5.75 -2.74 1.89
N THR A 455 5.63 -2.55 0.57
CA THR A 455 6.41 -1.61 -0.21
C THR A 455 5.64 -0.30 -0.40
N PHE A 456 6.32 0.84 -0.21
CA PHE A 456 5.81 2.19 -0.46
C PHE A 456 6.72 2.93 -1.44
N TYR A 457 6.12 3.77 -2.28
CA TYR A 457 6.85 4.63 -3.20
C TYR A 457 6.53 6.08 -2.86
N VAL A 458 7.54 6.85 -2.45
CA VAL A 458 7.39 8.27 -2.10
C VAL A 458 8.19 9.11 -3.07
N ASP A 459 7.52 10.02 -3.77
CA ASP A 459 8.12 10.83 -4.82
C ASP A 459 8.62 12.19 -4.28
N LYS A 460 9.93 12.41 -4.39
CA LYS A 460 10.60 13.70 -4.18
C LYS A 460 10.55 14.51 -5.47
N VAL A 461 9.88 15.66 -5.42
CA VAL A 461 9.88 16.64 -6.52
C VAL A 461 10.60 17.89 -6.03
N SER A 462 11.80 18.17 -6.55
CA SER A 462 12.50 19.43 -6.27
C SER A 462 12.05 20.51 -7.26
N ARG A 463 11.69 21.70 -6.75
CA ARG A 463 11.27 22.85 -7.56
C ARG A 463 12.38 23.89 -7.78
N SER A 464 13.54 23.71 -7.18
CA SER A 464 14.69 24.58 -7.36
C SER A 464 15.95 23.73 -7.33
N SER A 465 16.83 23.93 -8.29
CA SER A 465 18.23 23.51 -8.21
C SER A 465 18.91 24.27 -7.07
N SER A 466 18.61 23.91 -5.83
CA SER A 466 19.37 24.37 -4.69
C SER A 466 20.74 23.68 -4.70
N ARG A 467 21.75 24.33 -4.13
CA ARG A 467 23.12 23.80 -4.07
C ARG A 467 23.21 22.41 -3.39
N ALA A 468 22.21 22.04 -2.58
CA ALA A 468 22.04 20.70 -2.00
C ALA A 468 21.47 19.66 -2.98
N ASP A 469 20.68 20.07 -3.97
CA ASP A 469 20.19 19.18 -5.03
C ASP A 469 21.30 18.86 -6.06
N LEU A 470 22.27 19.76 -6.23
CA LEU A 470 23.48 19.52 -7.04
C LEU A 470 24.48 18.57 -6.33
N GLU A 471 24.51 18.55 -4.99
CA GLU A 471 25.31 17.59 -4.22
C GLU A 471 24.68 16.18 -4.21
N PHE A 472 23.35 16.08 -4.33
CA PHE A 472 22.63 14.81 -4.48
C PHE A 472 22.96 14.09 -5.81
N GLU A 473 23.04 14.83 -6.92
CA GLU A 473 23.53 14.30 -8.22
C GLU A 473 25.03 13.93 -8.19
N ALA A 474 25.80 14.55 -7.30
CA ALA A 474 27.25 14.33 -7.18
C ALA A 474 27.64 13.18 -6.22
N SER A 475 26.68 12.61 -5.47
CA SER A 475 26.96 11.57 -4.48
C SER A 475 27.40 10.24 -5.13
N PRO A 476 28.38 9.49 -4.56
CA PRO A 476 28.93 8.28 -5.17
C PRO A 476 27.86 7.20 -5.47
N ALA A 477 26.81 7.12 -4.66
CA ALA A 477 25.67 6.23 -4.87
C ALA A 477 24.93 6.55 -6.20
N PHE A 478 24.78 7.83 -6.53
CA PHE A 478 24.11 8.30 -7.75
C PHE A 478 24.97 8.09 -9.01
N ARG A 479 26.29 8.28 -8.91
CA ARG A 479 27.23 8.05 -10.03
C ARG A 479 27.43 6.57 -10.39
N SER A 480 27.26 5.66 -9.44
CA SER A 480 27.28 4.22 -9.70
C SER A 480 26.11 3.75 -10.57
N ALA A 481 24.92 4.34 -10.38
CA ALA A 481 23.72 4.04 -11.15
C ALA A 481 23.77 4.59 -12.60
N GLN A 482 24.50 5.69 -12.82
CA GLN A 482 24.63 6.31 -14.15
C GLN A 482 25.68 5.63 -15.06
N ARG A 483 26.74 5.05 -14.47
CA ARG A 483 27.80 4.36 -15.24
C ARG A 483 27.37 3.02 -15.83
N GLY A 484 26.27 2.42 -15.37
CA GLY A 484 25.72 1.18 -15.92
C GLY A 484 24.91 1.33 -17.21
N ARG A 485 24.74 2.56 -17.75
CA ARG A 485 23.79 2.83 -18.86
C ARG A 485 24.38 3.48 -20.11
N ARG A 486 25.71 3.50 -20.27
CA ARG A 486 26.34 3.94 -21.52
C ARG A 486 27.20 2.83 -22.12
N SER A 487 26.55 1.94 -22.85
CA SER A 487 27.15 1.22 -23.96
C SER A 487 26.09 1.04 -25.03
N ASN A 488 26.29 1.71 -26.17
CA ASN A 488 25.68 1.34 -27.45
C ASN A 488 26.13 -0.09 -27.75
N GLU A 489 25.25 -1.09 -27.75
CA GLU A 489 25.47 -2.32 -28.52
C GLU A 489 24.14 -2.93 -28.98
N PRO A 490 24.13 -3.61 -30.15
CA PRO A 490 22.94 -3.95 -30.91
C PRO A 490 22.28 -5.23 -30.41
N ALA A 491 21.05 -5.46 -30.88
CA ALA A 491 20.22 -6.62 -30.58
C ALA A 491 20.98 -7.95 -30.81
N MET A 492 20.95 -8.85 -29.83
CA MET A 492 21.33 -10.24 -30.03
C MET A 492 20.53 -11.19 -29.11
N GLU A 493 20.24 -12.36 -29.66
CA GLU A 493 19.27 -13.37 -29.24
C GLU A 493 19.60 -14.09 -27.92
N PHE A 494 18.55 -14.68 -27.34
CA PHE A 494 18.56 -15.50 -26.13
C PHE A 494 19.39 -16.78 -26.28
N SER A 495 20.31 -17.05 -25.35
CA SER A 495 20.64 -18.40 -24.86
C SER A 495 21.46 -18.35 -23.55
N ASP A 496 21.21 -19.36 -22.72
CA ASP A 496 21.90 -19.80 -21.50
C ASP A 496 21.85 -18.94 -20.22
N GLN A 497 21.25 -19.52 -19.17
CA GLN A 497 21.29 -19.00 -17.81
C GLN A 497 22.72 -19.07 -17.25
N PRO A 498 23.27 -17.98 -16.66
CA PRO A 498 24.58 -18.04 -16.05
C PRO A 498 24.49 -18.77 -14.71
N ILE A 499 25.29 -19.83 -14.57
CA ILE A 499 25.61 -20.48 -13.29
C ILE A 499 26.22 -19.42 -12.37
N ARG A 500 25.45 -18.96 -11.37
CA ARG A 500 25.94 -18.01 -10.37
C ARG A 500 26.71 -18.76 -9.28
N GLN A 501 28.03 -18.74 -9.34
CA GLN A 501 28.85 -19.18 -8.21
C GLN A 501 28.73 -18.14 -7.06
N PRO A 502 28.57 -18.58 -5.80
CA PRO A 502 28.47 -17.65 -4.68
C PRO A 502 29.79 -16.91 -4.48
N SER A 503 29.74 -15.58 -4.54
CA SER A 503 30.86 -14.72 -4.15
C SER A 503 30.76 -14.40 -2.67
N ALA A 504 31.90 -14.45 -1.96
CA ALA A 504 31.98 -14.04 -0.57
C ALA A 504 32.68 -12.68 -0.44
N ILE A 505 32.17 -11.83 0.45
CA ILE A 505 32.85 -10.61 0.85
C ILE A 505 34.00 -11.01 1.78
N VAL A 506 35.24 -10.67 1.41
CA VAL A 506 36.43 -11.01 2.21
C VAL A 506 36.68 -9.96 3.31
N HIS A 507 36.54 -8.68 2.98
CA HIS A 507 36.63 -7.56 3.93
C HIS A 507 36.03 -6.29 3.33
N VAL A 508 35.76 -5.29 4.16
CA VAL A 508 35.36 -3.93 3.74
C VAL A 508 36.56 -3.01 3.97
N GLU A 509 36.99 -2.26 2.95
CA GLU A 509 38.16 -1.36 3.05
C GLU A 509 37.74 0.12 2.99
N THR A 510 38.32 0.94 3.87
CA THR A 510 38.17 2.40 3.85
C THR A 510 39.53 3.12 3.96
N ARG A 511 39.62 4.34 3.43
CA ARG A 511 40.87 5.13 3.39
C ARG A 511 40.86 6.18 4.49
N VAL A 512 41.97 6.26 5.23
CA VAL A 512 42.19 7.23 6.31
C VAL A 512 43.39 8.12 6.02
N ALA A 513 43.32 9.39 6.40
CA ALA A 513 44.40 10.35 6.21
C ALA A 513 45.62 9.99 7.06
N ASN A 514 45.42 9.46 8.26
CA ASN A 514 46.49 9.07 9.18
C ASN A 514 46.14 7.77 9.91
N LEU A 515 46.84 6.68 9.55
CA LEU A 515 46.60 5.36 10.14
C LEU A 515 46.77 5.34 11.66
N HIS A 516 47.75 6.07 12.18
CA HIS A 516 48.04 6.05 13.61
C HIS A 516 46.92 6.70 14.41
N ARG A 517 46.46 7.88 13.97
CA ARG A 517 45.33 8.58 14.61
C ARG A 517 44.06 7.74 14.56
N SER A 518 43.73 7.15 13.41
CA SER A 518 42.51 6.38 13.27
C SER A 518 42.60 5.05 14.04
N ALA A 519 43.75 4.37 14.04
CA ALA A 519 43.96 3.18 14.86
C ALA A 519 43.78 3.47 16.36
N ASN A 520 44.37 4.56 16.87
CA ASN A 520 44.26 4.94 18.29
C ASN A 520 42.81 5.31 18.66
N PHE A 521 42.05 5.91 17.73
CA PHE A 521 40.62 6.15 17.95
C PHE A 521 39.84 4.83 18.14
N TYR A 522 40.06 3.82 17.29
CA TYR A 522 39.33 2.56 17.41
C TYR A 522 39.84 1.67 18.56
N GLU A 523 41.14 1.71 18.88
CA GLU A 523 41.74 0.91 19.95
C GLU A 523 41.60 1.58 21.32
N ASP A 524 42.11 2.81 21.48
CA ASP A 524 42.26 3.44 22.79
C ASP A 524 40.95 4.06 23.29
N LEU A 525 40.18 4.69 22.39
CA LEU A 525 38.90 5.28 22.75
C LEU A 525 37.77 4.23 22.79
N LEU A 526 37.65 3.42 21.74
CA LEU A 526 36.54 2.46 21.58
C LEU A 526 36.83 1.06 22.12
N GLY A 527 38.08 0.74 22.48
CA GLY A 527 38.44 -0.55 23.07
C GLY A 527 38.41 -1.73 22.09
N LEU A 528 38.45 -1.47 20.78
CA LEU A 528 38.45 -2.53 19.77
C LEU A 528 39.84 -3.12 19.60
N ARG A 529 39.92 -4.42 19.28
CA ARG A 529 41.17 -5.06 18.92
C ARG A 529 41.57 -4.68 17.50
N VAL A 530 42.77 -4.13 17.36
CA VAL A 530 43.31 -3.64 16.09
C VAL A 530 44.54 -4.46 15.68
N GLY A 531 44.44 -5.19 14.56
CA GLY A 531 45.59 -5.80 13.90
C GLY A 531 46.31 -4.77 13.04
N ARG A 532 47.50 -4.33 13.45
CA ARG A 532 48.31 -3.37 12.68
C ARG A 532 49.24 -4.10 11.70
N SER A 533 49.42 -3.54 10.52
CA SER A 533 50.34 -4.03 9.48
C SER A 533 50.90 -2.88 8.68
N GLU A 534 51.90 -3.14 7.83
CA GLU A 534 52.49 -2.08 7.03
C GLU A 534 51.45 -1.49 6.06
N GLY A 535 51.18 -0.18 6.20
CA GLY A 535 50.24 0.56 5.35
C GLY A 535 48.75 0.36 5.64
N HIS A 536 48.36 -0.42 6.66
CA HIS A 536 46.96 -0.59 7.05
C HIS A 536 46.75 -1.12 8.47
N PHE A 537 45.53 -0.99 8.99
CA PHE A 537 45.09 -1.75 10.17
C PHE A 537 43.73 -2.41 9.91
N VAL A 538 43.44 -3.49 10.63
CA VAL A 538 42.21 -4.27 10.49
C VAL A 538 41.55 -4.46 11.85
N LEU A 539 40.25 -4.28 11.91
CA LEU A 539 39.42 -4.65 13.06
C LEU A 539 39.02 -6.12 12.95
N GLU A 540 38.87 -6.83 14.07
CA GLU A 540 38.50 -8.27 14.11
C GLU A 540 37.24 -8.62 13.29
N ASN A 541 36.35 -7.66 13.04
CA ASN A 541 35.11 -7.83 12.27
C ASN A 541 35.27 -7.63 10.75
N GLY A 542 36.50 -7.56 10.23
CA GLY A 542 36.77 -7.49 8.79
C GLY A 542 36.72 -6.08 8.18
N LEU A 543 36.71 -5.03 9.01
CA LEU A 543 36.86 -3.65 8.54
C LEU A 543 38.34 -3.27 8.47
N ARG A 544 38.83 -2.97 7.26
CA ARG A 544 40.22 -2.63 6.95
C ARG A 544 40.37 -1.13 6.68
N PHE A 545 41.37 -0.52 7.28
CA PHE A 545 41.70 0.90 7.11
C PHE A 545 43.08 1.02 6.47
N VAL A 546 43.18 1.71 5.34
CA VAL A 546 44.43 1.91 4.60
C VAL A 546 44.82 3.39 4.59
N GLN A 547 46.11 3.72 4.65
CA GLN A 547 46.53 5.12 4.60
C GLN A 547 46.32 5.70 3.20
N PHE A 548 45.74 6.89 3.15
CA PHE A 548 45.75 7.69 1.93
C PHE A 548 47.18 8.17 1.64
N ARG A 549 47.74 7.73 0.52
CA ARG A 549 48.96 8.29 -0.08
C ARG A 549 48.56 9.06 -1.32
N SER A 550 48.90 10.35 -1.38
CA SER A 550 48.64 11.19 -2.55
C SER A 550 49.47 10.67 -3.73
N THR A 551 48.88 9.82 -4.55
CA THR A 551 49.34 9.52 -5.90
C THR A 551 48.25 9.95 -6.88
N ALA A 552 48.65 10.35 -8.09
CA ALA A 552 47.82 11.04 -9.10
C ALA A 552 46.50 10.34 -9.51
N THR A 553 46.21 9.15 -8.99
CA THR A 553 44.99 8.36 -9.23
C THR A 553 44.19 8.01 -7.96
N GLY A 554 44.61 8.49 -6.77
CA GLY A 554 43.98 8.20 -5.49
C GLY A 554 42.89 9.23 -5.11
N GLY A 555 41.63 8.80 -5.10
CA GLY A 555 40.51 9.61 -4.58
C GLY A 555 40.65 9.90 -3.07
N ALA A 556 40.08 11.04 -2.65
CA ALA A 556 40.10 11.58 -1.29
C ALA A 556 39.69 10.57 -0.18
N PRO A 557 39.98 10.87 1.11
CA PRO A 557 39.51 10.05 2.23
C PRO A 557 38.01 9.79 2.15
N THR A 558 37.60 8.55 2.44
CA THR A 558 36.18 8.17 2.40
C THR A 558 35.44 8.99 3.45
N ARG A 559 34.44 9.79 3.03
CA ARG A 559 33.52 10.49 3.94
C ARG A 559 32.13 9.88 3.80
N GLY A 560 31.46 9.67 4.93
CA GLY A 560 30.09 9.16 4.97
C GLY A 560 29.95 7.66 5.28
N LEU A 561 31.01 7.01 5.76
CA LEU A 561 30.88 5.68 6.34
C LEU A 561 30.25 5.81 7.74
N LEU A 562 29.18 5.04 8.01
CA LEU A 562 28.62 4.88 9.35
C LEU A 562 29.10 3.55 9.92
N VAL A 563 29.86 3.61 11.01
CA VAL A 563 30.31 2.42 11.75
C VAL A 563 29.46 2.29 13.00
N THR A 564 28.76 1.16 13.16
CA THR A 564 28.00 0.87 14.39
C THR A 564 28.72 -0.16 15.23
N ILE A 565 28.94 0.15 16.50
CA ILE A 565 29.69 -0.68 17.46
C ILE A 565 28.84 -0.88 18.71
N ALA A 566 28.86 -2.08 19.26
CA ALA A 566 28.29 -2.33 20.57
C ALA A 566 29.37 -2.16 21.66
N HIS A 567 29.07 -1.38 22.70
CA HIS A 567 29.98 -1.15 23.82
C HIS A 567 29.23 -1.35 25.16
N PRO A 568 29.83 -2.05 26.15
CA PRO A 568 29.13 -2.41 27.38
C PRO A 568 28.91 -1.25 28.35
N ASP A 569 29.69 -0.17 28.25
CA ASP A 569 29.65 0.99 29.15
C ASP A 569 29.66 2.30 28.34
N LEU A 570 28.48 2.83 28.01
CA LEU A 570 28.35 4.07 27.25
C LEU A 570 28.71 5.31 28.09
N ASP A 571 28.41 5.31 29.38
CA ASP A 571 28.69 6.44 30.28
C ASP A 571 30.19 6.63 30.53
N GLY A 572 30.93 5.54 30.71
CA GLY A 572 32.39 5.58 30.77
C GLY A 572 33.03 5.98 29.45
N LEU A 573 32.40 5.64 28.32
CA LEU A 573 32.87 6.04 27.00
C LEU A 573 32.73 7.55 26.76
N VAL A 574 31.66 8.19 27.25
CA VAL A 574 31.52 9.66 27.19
C VAL A 574 32.68 10.37 27.89
N ARG A 575 33.13 9.85 29.04
CA ARG A 575 34.30 10.40 29.76
C ARG A 575 35.57 10.25 28.92
N ARG A 576 35.84 9.04 28.41
CA ARG A 576 37.02 8.78 27.56
C ARG A 576 37.01 9.61 26.26
N ALA A 577 35.84 9.81 25.65
CA ALA A 577 35.68 10.62 24.45
C ALA A 577 36.11 12.07 24.68
N ARG A 578 35.70 12.65 25.82
CA ARG A 578 36.13 13.99 26.22
C ARG A 578 37.65 14.09 26.39
N ASP A 579 38.28 13.09 27.01
CA ASP A 579 39.74 13.07 27.21
C ASP A 579 40.52 12.95 25.89
N HIS A 580 39.90 12.35 24.86
CA HIS A 580 40.44 12.25 23.50
C HIS A 580 40.05 13.43 22.59
N GLY A 581 39.43 14.48 23.13
CA GLY A 581 38.99 15.65 22.37
C GLY A 581 37.87 15.34 21.37
N ASN A 582 37.03 14.35 21.65
CA ASN A 582 35.90 13.94 20.82
C ASN A 582 34.56 14.34 21.45
N ASP A 583 33.72 15.04 20.68
CA ASP A 583 32.38 15.41 21.11
C ASP A 583 31.42 14.24 20.95
N ALA A 584 31.07 13.62 22.07
CA ALA A 584 30.10 12.54 22.12
C ALA A 584 28.67 13.10 22.28
N VAL A 585 27.77 12.71 21.37
CA VAL A 585 26.37 13.19 21.37
C VAL A 585 25.42 12.02 21.61
N TRP A 586 24.54 12.16 22.60
CA TRP A 586 23.51 11.16 22.88
C TRP A 586 22.39 11.18 21.85
N SER A 587 21.82 10.02 21.54
CA SER A 587 20.55 9.92 20.82
C SER A 587 19.41 10.53 21.64
N GLU A 588 18.33 10.96 20.98
CA GLU A 588 17.15 11.53 21.67
C GLU A 588 16.52 10.58 22.71
N ARG A 589 16.73 9.26 22.54
CA ARG A 589 16.26 8.22 23.47
C ARG A 589 17.28 7.82 24.53
N GLY A 590 18.51 8.35 24.48
CA GLY A 590 19.59 8.02 25.41
C GLY A 590 20.13 6.59 25.29
N ASP A 591 19.84 5.90 24.19
CA ASP A 591 20.17 4.47 23.98
C ASP A 591 21.45 4.25 23.16
N SER A 592 22.01 5.32 22.59
CA SER A 592 23.20 5.26 21.76
C SER A 592 23.96 6.58 21.77
N LEU A 593 25.27 6.47 21.55
CA LEU A 593 26.22 7.55 21.55
C LEU A 593 26.81 7.73 20.15
N TRP A 594 26.89 8.97 19.68
CA TRP A 594 27.41 9.32 18.37
C TRP A 594 28.75 10.05 18.53
N LEU A 595 29.77 9.53 17.85
CA LEU A 595 31.15 10.03 17.84
C LEU A 595 31.56 10.29 16.39
N LYS A 596 32.67 11.02 16.21
CA LYS A 596 33.32 11.18 14.90
C LYS A 596 34.72 10.61 14.94
N ASP A 597 35.09 9.78 13.98
CA ASP A 597 36.49 9.36 13.86
C ASP A 597 37.37 10.53 13.35
N PRO A 598 38.72 10.41 13.40
CA PRO A 598 39.64 11.47 12.97
C PRO A 598 39.49 11.91 11.50
N ASP A 599 38.85 11.09 10.67
CA ASP A 599 38.59 11.37 9.25
C ASP A 599 37.18 11.96 9.01
N GLY A 600 36.39 12.09 10.08
CA GLY A 600 35.05 12.67 10.07
C GLY A 600 33.94 11.66 9.77
N ASN A 601 34.21 10.36 9.80
CA ASN A 601 33.18 9.33 9.71
C ASN A 601 32.36 9.29 10.99
N VAL A 602 31.08 8.97 10.84
CA VAL A 602 30.16 8.91 11.96
C VAL A 602 30.26 7.52 12.58
N VAL A 603 30.47 7.47 13.90
CA VAL A 603 30.54 6.23 14.66
C VAL A 603 29.41 6.22 15.66
N ARG A 604 28.49 5.26 15.50
CA ARG A 604 27.40 5.03 16.44
C ARG A 604 27.80 3.92 17.41
N VAL A 605 27.69 4.19 18.70
CA VAL A 605 27.96 3.22 19.76
C VAL A 605 26.67 2.92 20.50
N THR A 606 26.28 1.66 20.57
CA THR A 606 25.05 1.21 21.25
C THR A 606 25.38 0.28 22.39
N THR A 607 24.44 0.06 23.31
CA THR A 607 24.53 -1.08 24.23
C THR A 607 24.41 -2.38 23.44
N MET A 608 25.02 -3.46 23.94
CA MET A 608 24.90 -4.80 23.35
C MET A 608 23.42 -5.23 23.33
N PRO A 609 22.85 -5.61 22.16
CA PRO A 609 21.55 -6.26 22.12
C PRO A 609 21.58 -7.54 22.97
N THR A 610 20.52 -7.81 23.72
CA THR A 610 20.37 -9.00 24.58
C THR A 610 20.55 -10.31 23.81
N ASP A 611 20.32 -10.24 22.50
CA ASP A 611 20.34 -11.26 21.46
C ASP A 611 21.74 -11.47 20.81
N LEU A 612 22.74 -10.66 21.18
CA LEU A 612 24.14 -10.80 20.76
C LEU A 612 25.08 -11.18 21.92
N ARG A 613 24.56 -11.80 23.00
CA ARG A 613 25.40 -12.52 23.97
C ARG A 613 26.01 -13.74 23.26
N VAL A 614 27.12 -13.51 22.57
CA VAL A 614 28.01 -14.57 22.15
C VAL A 614 28.58 -15.16 23.44
N ASP A 615 28.07 -16.32 23.83
CA ASP A 615 28.76 -17.17 24.81
C ASP A 615 30.20 -17.32 24.32
N ARG A 616 31.13 -16.82 25.12
CA ARG A 616 32.56 -16.94 24.87
C ARG A 616 32.88 -18.42 24.80
N LEU A 617 33.07 -18.93 23.58
CA LEU A 617 33.93 -20.08 23.36
C LEU A 617 35.33 -19.64 23.78
N ASN A 618 35.68 -19.96 25.03
CA ASN A 618 37.05 -19.92 25.52
C ASN A 618 37.88 -20.96 24.74
N PRO A 619 39.22 -20.73 24.63
CA PRO A 619 40.09 -21.30 23.60
C PRO A 619 40.15 -22.83 23.56
#